data_AF-Q5P3P7-F1
#
_entry.id   AF-Q5P3P7-F1
#
_cell.length_a   1.000
_cell.length_b   1.000
_cell.length_c   1.000
_cell.angle_alpha   90.00
_cell.angle_beta   90.00
_cell.angle_gamma   90.00
#
_symmetry.space_group_name_H-M   'P 1'
#
loop_
_entity.id
_entity.type
_entity.pdbx_description
1 polymer ?
#
loop_
_entity_poly.entity_id
_entity_poly.type
_entity_poly.pdbx_seq_one_letter_code
_entity_poly.pdbx_strand_id
1 'polypeptide(L)'
;MRRLLIAILVGPALCFAAADARETASEIVSHTNVFRQEQGLAPVERDAALERAARDFVRFMAKTGRYGHTADGRRPSQRALAEGYEYCIVAENIGYQYRSDGFGSSAELAEAFVEGWKNSPEHRRNTLEPAVTQTGVGLAQGADGRFFGVQMFGRPKSASIRFEVQNRSGERVAYRTGERDFSLQPRELRTHRACRPSRLSIARPAGDSPFTTDIEDGRRYTVRDDGVATQPVSGN
;
A
#
# COMPACT_ATOMS: atom_id res chain seq x y z
N MET A 1 -75.88 -11.27 -3.05
CA MET A 1 -74.66 -11.79 -3.71
C MET A 1 -73.49 -10.88 -3.34
N ARG A 2 -72.54 -11.37 -2.54
CA ARG A 2 -71.38 -10.61 -2.05
C ARG A 2 -70.39 -10.41 -3.22
N ARG A 3 -70.06 -9.15 -3.54
CA ARG A 3 -68.94 -8.81 -4.43
C ARG A 3 -67.68 -8.73 -3.58
N LEU A 4 -66.74 -9.66 -3.81
CA LEU A 4 -65.43 -9.69 -3.17
C LEU A 4 -64.54 -8.65 -3.87
N LEU A 5 -64.15 -7.61 -3.13
CA LEU A 5 -63.12 -6.66 -3.57
C LEU A 5 -61.75 -7.27 -3.25
N ILE A 6 -60.99 -7.63 -4.28
CA ILE A 6 -59.59 -8.00 -4.14
C ILE A 6 -58.79 -6.68 -4.09
N ALA A 7 -58.30 -6.33 -2.90
CA ALA A 7 -57.33 -5.27 -2.73
C ALA A 7 -55.93 -5.83 -3.09
N ILE A 8 -55.37 -5.37 -4.21
CA ILE A 8 -53.98 -5.64 -4.57
C ILE A 8 -53.12 -4.71 -3.71
N LEU A 9 -52.53 -5.26 -2.64
CA LEU A 9 -51.47 -4.60 -1.89
C LEU A 9 -50.20 -4.62 -2.75
N VAL A 10 -49.89 -3.50 -3.40
CA VAL A 10 -48.56 -3.26 -3.96
C VAL A 10 -47.62 -2.98 -2.79
N GLY A 11 -46.88 -4.00 -2.36
CA GLY A 11 -45.80 -3.82 -1.38
C GLY A 11 -44.72 -2.89 -1.93
N PRO A 12 -43.95 -2.20 -1.07
CA PRO A 12 -42.85 -1.36 -1.55
C PRO A 12 -41.87 -2.25 -2.31
N ALA A 13 -41.63 -1.92 -3.58
CA ALA A 13 -40.52 -2.49 -4.31
C ALA A 13 -39.26 -2.16 -3.51
N LEU A 14 -38.61 -3.19 -2.94
CA LEU A 14 -37.25 -3.08 -2.45
C LEU A 14 -36.39 -2.70 -3.65
N CYS A 15 -36.16 -1.41 -3.82
CA CYS A 15 -35.25 -0.89 -4.80
C CYS A 15 -33.85 -1.24 -4.29
N PHE A 16 -33.30 -2.37 -4.73
CA PHE A 16 -31.90 -2.67 -4.51
C PHE A 16 -31.10 -1.58 -5.22
N ALA A 17 -30.46 -0.71 -4.44
CA ALA A 17 -29.57 0.30 -5.00
C ALA A 17 -28.39 -0.44 -5.63
N ALA A 18 -28.17 -0.20 -6.93
CA ALA A 18 -26.99 -0.70 -7.61
C ALA A 18 -25.72 -0.21 -6.89
N ALA A 19 -24.68 -1.03 -6.86
CA ALA A 19 -23.41 -0.68 -6.22
C ALA A 19 -22.88 0.68 -6.71
N ASP A 20 -22.70 1.62 -5.78
CA ASP A 20 -22.10 2.92 -6.07
C ASP A 20 -20.58 2.81 -6.06
N ALA A 21 -19.92 3.38 -7.07
CA ALA A 21 -18.47 3.23 -7.23
C ALA A 21 -17.67 3.88 -6.09
N ARG A 22 -18.16 4.98 -5.50
CA ARG A 22 -17.47 5.69 -4.42
C ARG A 22 -17.66 4.97 -3.09
N GLU A 23 -18.88 4.50 -2.82
CA GLU A 23 -19.17 3.68 -1.65
C GLU A 23 -18.40 2.36 -1.70
N THR A 24 -18.42 1.66 -2.83
CA THR A 24 -17.64 0.42 -3.05
C THR A 24 -16.15 0.65 -2.81
N ALA A 25 -15.59 1.77 -3.27
CA ALA A 25 -14.20 2.12 -3.00
C ALA A 25 -13.91 2.31 -1.49
N SER A 26 -14.87 2.80 -0.70
CA SER A 26 -14.79 2.90 0.76
C SER A 26 -14.81 1.55 1.44
N GLU A 27 -15.70 0.68 1.01
CA GLU A 27 -15.76 -0.69 1.51
C GLU A 27 -14.49 -1.49 1.18
N ILE A 28 -13.92 -1.33 -0.03
CA ILE A 28 -12.65 -1.96 -0.39
C ILE A 28 -11.52 -1.55 0.55
N VAL A 29 -11.40 -0.26 0.89
CA VAL A 29 -10.37 0.21 1.83
C VAL A 29 -10.63 -0.35 3.23
N SER A 30 -11.89 -0.38 3.67
CA SER A 30 -12.28 -0.97 4.96
C SER A 30 -11.88 -2.45 5.04
N HIS A 31 -12.31 -3.27 4.08
CA HIS A 31 -12.00 -4.69 4.00
C HIS A 31 -10.50 -4.96 3.85
N THR A 32 -9.79 -4.11 3.10
CA THR A 32 -8.32 -4.16 3.01
C THR A 32 -7.68 -3.96 4.38
N ASN A 33 -8.15 -2.99 5.16
CA ASN A 33 -7.61 -2.69 6.47
C ASN A 33 -7.94 -3.77 7.51
N VAL A 34 -9.14 -4.38 7.45
CA VAL A 34 -9.48 -5.57 8.24
C VAL A 34 -8.48 -6.69 7.94
N PHE A 35 -8.31 -7.02 6.65
CA PHE A 35 -7.38 -8.07 6.25
C PHE A 35 -5.93 -7.78 6.65
N ARG A 36 -5.47 -6.52 6.55
CA ARG A 36 -4.14 -6.13 7.04
C ARG A 36 -3.99 -6.32 8.54
N GLN A 37 -5.00 -5.94 9.33
CA GLN A 37 -5.00 -6.10 10.78
C GLN A 37 -4.99 -7.57 11.20
N GLU A 38 -5.75 -8.44 10.51
CA GLU A 38 -5.70 -9.89 10.71
C GLU A 38 -4.29 -10.48 10.48
N GLN A 39 -3.47 -9.82 9.67
CA GLN A 39 -2.07 -10.21 9.41
C GLN A 39 -1.07 -9.44 10.29
N GLY A 40 -1.53 -8.70 11.30
CA GLY A 40 -0.68 -7.94 12.22
C GLY A 40 -0.05 -6.69 11.61
N LEU A 41 -0.58 -6.18 10.49
CA LEU A 41 -0.10 -4.98 9.82
C LEU A 41 -0.95 -3.76 10.18
N ALA A 42 -0.30 -2.59 10.18
CA ALA A 42 -1.00 -1.32 10.33
C ALA A 42 -1.96 -1.06 9.15
N PRO A 43 -3.12 -0.42 9.41
CA PRO A 43 -4.02 0.01 8.33
C PRO A 43 -3.31 1.02 7.42
N VAL A 44 -3.73 1.05 6.15
CA VAL A 44 -3.37 2.10 5.19
C VAL A 44 -4.38 3.23 5.25
N GLU A 45 -3.88 4.46 5.12
CA GLU A 45 -4.69 5.67 5.04
C GLU A 45 -5.08 6.01 3.60
N ARG A 46 -6.22 6.65 3.40
CA ARG A 46 -6.61 7.12 2.07
C ARG A 46 -5.75 8.29 1.63
N ASP A 47 -5.27 8.26 0.39
CA ASP A 47 -4.54 9.35 -0.24
C ASP A 47 -5.25 9.82 -1.51
N ALA A 48 -5.53 11.12 -1.57
CA ALA A 48 -6.31 11.70 -2.66
C ALA A 48 -5.61 11.64 -4.03
N ALA A 49 -4.27 11.68 -4.08
CA ALA A 49 -3.54 11.57 -5.34
C ALA A 49 -3.57 10.13 -5.87
N LEU A 50 -3.38 9.14 -5.00
CA LEU A 50 -3.56 7.73 -5.35
C LEU A 50 -5.00 7.42 -5.78
N GLU A 51 -6.00 7.99 -5.11
CA GLU A 51 -7.42 7.84 -5.50
C GLU A 51 -7.70 8.42 -6.89
N ARG A 52 -7.17 9.60 -7.21
CA ARG A 52 -7.29 10.18 -8.57
C ARG A 52 -6.63 9.29 -9.60
N ALA A 53 -5.41 8.82 -9.34
CA ALA A 53 -4.65 7.97 -10.26
C ALA A 53 -5.40 6.65 -10.54
N ALA A 54 -5.92 6.00 -9.50
CA ALA A 54 -6.71 4.77 -9.61
C ALA A 54 -8.01 5.00 -10.40
N ARG A 55 -8.74 6.07 -10.08
CA ARG A 55 -10.03 6.40 -10.71
C ARG A 55 -9.88 6.73 -12.20
N ASP A 56 -8.84 7.47 -12.57
CA ASP A 56 -8.68 7.86 -13.97
C ASP A 56 -8.20 6.67 -14.81
N PHE A 57 -7.38 5.78 -14.23
CA PHE A 57 -6.96 4.55 -14.89
C PHE A 57 -8.09 3.52 -15.06
N VAL A 58 -8.90 3.31 -14.01
CA VAL A 58 -10.04 2.37 -14.11
C VAL A 58 -11.08 2.84 -15.13
N ARG A 59 -11.31 4.16 -15.25
CA ARG A 59 -12.17 4.75 -16.29
C ARG A 59 -11.61 4.51 -17.68
N PHE A 60 -10.30 4.60 -17.86
CA PHE A 60 -9.66 4.25 -19.12
C PHE A 60 -9.91 2.77 -19.47
N MET A 61 -9.70 1.84 -18.52
CA MET A 61 -9.94 0.41 -18.76
C MET A 61 -11.40 0.13 -19.09
N ALA A 62 -12.34 0.70 -18.32
CA ALA A 62 -13.77 0.52 -18.54
C ALA A 62 -14.24 1.09 -19.89
N LYS A 63 -13.71 2.25 -20.32
CA LYS A 63 -14.07 2.89 -21.60
C LYS A 63 -13.49 2.17 -22.81
N THR A 64 -12.27 1.66 -22.70
CA THR A 64 -11.54 1.10 -23.86
C THR A 64 -11.60 -0.42 -23.94
N GLY A 65 -12.00 -1.10 -22.87
CA GLY A 65 -11.92 -2.56 -22.74
C GLY A 65 -10.49 -3.09 -22.64
N ARG A 66 -9.46 -2.22 -22.70
CA ARG A 66 -8.06 -2.61 -22.55
C ARG A 66 -7.76 -2.88 -21.09
N TYR A 67 -7.20 -4.05 -20.79
CA TYR A 67 -6.90 -4.47 -19.44
C TYR A 67 -5.41 -4.78 -19.27
N GLY A 68 -4.83 -4.37 -18.15
CA GLY A 68 -3.44 -4.61 -17.78
C GLY A 68 -2.78 -3.38 -17.17
N HIS A 69 -1.74 -3.58 -16.36
CA HIS A 69 -1.08 -2.54 -15.57
C HIS A 69 -0.49 -1.36 -16.37
N THR A 70 -0.34 -1.50 -17.69
CA THR A 70 0.17 -0.46 -18.60
C THR A 70 -0.75 -0.23 -19.80
N ALA A 71 -2.05 -0.54 -19.65
CA ALA A 71 -3.02 -0.44 -20.74
C ALA A 71 -3.13 0.98 -21.34
N ASP A 72 -2.86 2.01 -20.53
CA ASP A 72 -2.83 3.43 -20.90
C ASP A 72 -1.45 3.90 -21.38
N GLY A 73 -0.48 3.00 -21.52
CA GLY A 73 0.91 3.31 -21.87
C GLY A 73 1.78 3.80 -20.71
N ARG A 74 1.25 3.84 -19.48
CA ARG A 74 1.98 4.32 -18.29
C ARG A 74 2.12 3.20 -17.26
N ARG A 75 3.20 3.23 -16.49
CA ARG A 75 3.36 2.40 -15.29
C ARG A 75 2.55 2.98 -14.13
N PRO A 76 2.14 2.17 -13.13
CA PRO A 76 1.41 2.67 -11.96
C PRO A 76 2.10 3.85 -11.27
N SER A 77 3.43 3.81 -11.16
CA SER A 77 4.21 4.88 -10.55
C SER A 77 4.18 6.19 -11.34
N GLN A 78 4.08 6.12 -12.68
CA GLN A 78 3.95 7.31 -13.52
C GLN A 78 2.55 7.93 -13.39
N ARG A 79 1.50 7.12 -13.17
CA ARG A 79 0.16 7.62 -12.84
C ARG A 79 0.14 8.32 -11.48
N ALA A 80 0.69 7.68 -10.44
CA ALA A 80 0.79 8.28 -9.10
C ALA A 80 1.53 9.62 -9.14
N LEU A 81 2.69 9.68 -9.80
CA LEU A 81 3.48 10.90 -9.91
C LEU A 81 2.74 12.02 -10.65
N ALA A 82 1.98 11.69 -11.70
CA ALA A 82 1.20 12.67 -12.46
C ALA A 82 0.11 13.33 -11.62
N GLU A 83 -0.40 12.64 -10.60
CA GLU A 83 -1.40 13.16 -9.65
C GLU A 83 -0.78 13.88 -8.44
N GLY A 84 0.55 14.03 -8.42
CA GLY A 84 1.30 14.71 -7.36
C GLY A 84 1.77 13.80 -6.22
N TYR A 85 1.65 12.47 -6.36
CA TYR A 85 2.12 11.54 -5.35
C TYR A 85 3.63 11.27 -5.51
N GLU A 86 4.47 12.12 -4.89
CA GLU A 86 5.90 11.85 -4.75
C GLU A 86 6.11 10.58 -3.91
N TYR A 87 6.61 9.52 -4.53
CA TYR A 87 6.62 8.19 -3.90
C TYR A 87 8.02 7.69 -3.52
N CYS A 88 8.05 6.89 -2.46
CA CYS A 88 9.14 5.96 -2.16
C CYS A 88 8.76 4.53 -2.62
N ILE A 89 7.50 4.14 -2.42
CA ILE A 89 6.93 2.85 -2.86
C ILE A 89 5.61 3.13 -3.55
N VAL A 90 5.34 2.42 -4.65
CA VAL A 90 4.01 2.31 -5.28
C VAL A 90 3.78 0.85 -5.64
N ALA A 91 2.58 0.35 -5.36
CA ALA A 91 2.10 -0.94 -5.84
C ALA A 91 0.66 -0.79 -6.37
N GLU A 92 0.21 -1.72 -7.22
CA GLU A 92 -1.11 -1.66 -7.84
C GLU A 92 -1.71 -3.06 -7.92
N ASN A 93 -2.94 -3.18 -7.47
CA ASN A 93 -3.83 -4.29 -7.78
C ASN A 93 -4.85 -3.82 -8.79
N ILE A 94 -5.08 -4.62 -9.82
CA ILE A 94 -6.19 -4.42 -10.76
C ILE A 94 -7.05 -5.69 -10.78
N GLY A 95 -8.34 -5.52 -11.05
CA GLY A 95 -9.28 -6.63 -11.11
C GLY A 95 -10.49 -6.25 -11.94
N TYR A 96 -11.30 -7.25 -12.27
CA TYR A 96 -12.67 -7.02 -12.68
C TYR A 96 -13.59 -8.04 -12.02
N GLN A 97 -14.85 -7.66 -11.87
CA GLN A 97 -15.92 -8.48 -11.34
C GLN A 97 -17.12 -8.43 -12.27
N TYR A 98 -17.77 -9.58 -12.45
CA TYR A 98 -18.95 -9.70 -13.28
C TYR A 98 -19.91 -10.71 -12.68
N ARG A 99 -21.18 -10.33 -12.63
CA ARG A 99 -22.29 -11.17 -12.22
C ARG A 99 -23.48 -10.86 -13.09
N SER A 100 -24.09 -11.90 -13.67
CA SER A 100 -25.25 -11.75 -14.56
C SER A 100 -26.49 -11.20 -13.84
N ASP A 101 -26.61 -11.47 -12.54
CA ASP A 101 -27.64 -10.97 -11.63
C ASP A 101 -27.26 -9.62 -10.98
N GLY A 102 -26.08 -9.07 -11.29
CA GLY A 102 -25.54 -7.87 -10.69
C GLY A 102 -24.97 -8.07 -9.29
N PHE A 103 -24.63 -6.96 -8.64
CA PHE A 103 -24.24 -6.90 -7.23
C PHE A 103 -25.32 -6.13 -6.48
N GLY A 104 -25.88 -6.74 -5.45
CA GLY A 104 -27.00 -6.19 -4.67
C GLY A 104 -26.58 -5.10 -3.68
N SER A 105 -25.28 -4.91 -3.45
CA SER A 105 -24.74 -3.81 -2.64
C SER A 105 -23.29 -3.47 -2.98
N SER A 106 -22.87 -2.27 -2.57
CA SER A 106 -21.47 -1.83 -2.61
C SER A 106 -20.54 -2.72 -1.77
N ALA A 107 -21.02 -3.21 -0.63
CA ALA A 107 -20.27 -4.11 0.26
C ALA A 107 -20.00 -5.47 -0.40
N GLU A 108 -21.00 -6.05 -1.07
CA GLU A 108 -20.87 -7.33 -1.79
C GLU A 108 -19.86 -7.22 -2.95
N LEU A 109 -19.91 -6.13 -3.73
CA LEU A 109 -18.94 -5.89 -4.79
C LEU A 109 -17.53 -5.70 -4.23
N ALA A 110 -17.40 -4.94 -3.13
CA ALA A 110 -16.12 -4.72 -2.46
C ALA A 110 -15.50 -6.03 -1.94
N GLU A 111 -16.30 -6.88 -1.29
CA GLU A 111 -15.89 -8.21 -0.84
C GLU A 111 -15.38 -9.05 -2.02
N ALA A 112 -16.09 -9.08 -3.15
CA ALA A 112 -15.66 -9.81 -4.34
C ALA A 112 -14.28 -9.35 -4.84
N PHE A 113 -14.02 -8.03 -4.88
CA PHE A 113 -12.70 -7.50 -5.24
C PHE A 113 -11.61 -7.89 -4.24
N VAL A 114 -11.85 -7.69 -2.94
CA VAL A 114 -10.85 -7.97 -1.91
C VAL A 114 -10.53 -9.45 -1.83
N GLU A 115 -11.52 -10.34 -1.91
CA GLU A 115 -11.31 -11.79 -1.97
C GLU A 115 -10.53 -12.21 -3.21
N GLY A 116 -10.85 -11.64 -4.38
CA GLY A 116 -10.10 -11.87 -5.61
C GLY A 116 -8.61 -11.50 -5.47
N TRP A 117 -8.32 -10.36 -4.84
CA TRP A 117 -6.94 -9.94 -4.57
C TRP A 117 -6.26 -10.76 -3.47
N LYS A 118 -6.98 -11.14 -2.40
CA LYS A 118 -6.45 -12.01 -1.33
C LYS A 118 -6.00 -13.38 -1.84
N ASN A 119 -6.73 -13.93 -2.81
CA ASN A 119 -6.50 -15.26 -3.37
C ASN A 119 -5.48 -15.28 -4.51
N SER A 120 -5.00 -14.11 -4.96
CA SER A 120 -3.92 -14.00 -5.92
C SER A 120 -2.60 -13.71 -5.18
N PRO A 121 -1.57 -14.57 -5.27
CA PRO A 121 -0.30 -14.36 -4.55
C PRO A 121 0.34 -12.99 -4.83
N GLU A 122 0.30 -12.54 -6.08
CA GLU A 122 0.86 -11.26 -6.52
C GLU A 122 0.11 -10.07 -5.93
N HIS A 123 -1.23 -10.08 -5.95
CA HIS A 123 -2.05 -9.02 -5.38
C HIS A 123 -2.01 -9.02 -3.85
N ARG A 124 -2.02 -10.20 -3.23
CA ARG A 124 -1.89 -10.38 -1.79
C ARG A 124 -0.59 -9.79 -1.27
N ARG A 125 0.53 -9.98 -1.99
CA ARG A 125 1.82 -9.37 -1.63
C ARG A 125 1.73 -7.84 -1.58
N ASN A 126 1.05 -7.20 -2.53
CA ASN A 126 0.90 -5.75 -2.52
C ASN A 126 0.04 -5.28 -1.35
N THR A 127 -1.08 -5.98 -1.09
CA THR A 127 -1.98 -5.68 0.03
C THR A 127 -1.30 -5.84 1.39
N LEU A 128 -0.38 -6.81 1.51
CA LEU A 128 0.36 -7.12 2.73
C LEU A 128 1.79 -6.58 2.75
N GLU A 129 2.16 -5.67 1.84
CA GLU A 129 3.46 -5.00 1.90
C GLU A 129 3.50 -4.18 3.21
N PRO A 130 4.41 -4.47 4.16
CA PRO A 130 4.42 -3.77 5.44
C PRO A 130 4.82 -2.30 5.33
N ALA A 131 5.57 -1.94 4.27
CA ALA A 131 6.11 -0.60 4.12
C ALA A 131 5.12 0.42 3.51
N VAL A 132 4.01 -0.03 2.90
CA VAL A 132 2.97 0.89 2.41
C VAL A 132 2.14 1.41 3.57
N THR A 133 1.84 2.71 3.51
CA THR A 133 1.12 3.45 4.55
C THR A 133 -0.14 4.11 4.01
N GLN A 134 -0.29 4.19 2.68
CA GLN A 134 -1.38 4.88 2.02
C GLN A 134 -1.98 4.03 0.90
N THR A 135 -3.23 4.30 0.54
CA THR A 135 -3.96 3.64 -0.54
C THR A 135 -4.91 4.59 -1.27
N GLY A 136 -5.25 4.27 -2.51
CA GLY A 136 -6.32 4.91 -3.26
C GLY A 136 -7.02 3.91 -4.15
N VAL A 137 -8.34 4.00 -4.25
CA VAL A 137 -9.19 3.03 -4.95
C VAL A 137 -10.05 3.72 -6.00
N GLY A 138 -10.15 3.12 -7.18
CA GLY A 138 -11.01 3.56 -8.27
C GLY A 138 -11.81 2.39 -8.83
N LEU A 139 -13.12 2.62 -9.05
CA LEU A 139 -14.06 1.69 -9.66
C LEU A 139 -14.71 2.32 -10.90
N ALA A 140 -14.93 1.51 -11.94
CA ALA A 140 -15.76 1.90 -13.10
C ALA A 140 -16.39 0.67 -13.75
N GLN A 141 -17.63 0.79 -14.22
CA GLN A 141 -18.30 -0.27 -14.97
C GLN A 141 -18.08 -0.07 -16.48
N GLY A 142 -17.67 -1.13 -17.17
CA GLY A 142 -17.59 -1.17 -18.62
C GLY A 142 -18.94 -1.37 -19.28
N ALA A 143 -19.02 -1.09 -20.58
CA ALA A 143 -20.26 -1.28 -21.37
C ALA A 143 -20.69 -2.77 -21.48
N ASP A 144 -19.77 -3.70 -21.20
CA ASP A 144 -20.02 -5.14 -21.13
C ASP A 144 -20.54 -5.59 -19.75
N GLY A 145 -20.86 -4.64 -18.86
CA GLY A 145 -21.41 -4.90 -17.53
C GLY A 145 -20.36 -5.28 -16.49
N ARG A 146 -19.08 -5.47 -16.86
CA ARG A 146 -18.01 -5.77 -15.90
C ARG A 146 -17.68 -4.54 -15.07
N PHE A 147 -17.55 -4.72 -13.76
CA PHE A 147 -16.93 -3.72 -12.89
C PHE A 147 -15.43 -3.91 -12.93
N PHE A 148 -14.69 -2.87 -13.26
CA PHE A 148 -13.23 -2.82 -13.14
C PHE A 148 -12.87 -2.14 -11.83
N GLY A 149 -11.80 -2.63 -11.18
CA GLY A 149 -11.28 -2.06 -9.95
C GLY A 149 -9.77 -1.87 -10.04
N VAL A 150 -9.30 -0.75 -9.52
CA VAL A 150 -7.89 -0.43 -9.32
C VAL A 150 -7.71 -0.05 -7.85
N GLN A 151 -6.78 -0.71 -7.16
CA GLN A 151 -6.33 -0.31 -5.84
C GLN A 151 -4.82 -0.04 -5.89
N MET A 152 -4.46 1.21 -5.66
CA MET A 152 -3.07 1.63 -5.51
C MET A 152 -2.67 1.62 -4.04
N PHE A 153 -1.43 1.25 -3.77
CA PHE A 153 -0.80 1.35 -2.46
C PHE A 153 0.45 2.21 -2.58
N GLY A 154 0.76 2.97 -1.54
CA GLY A 154 1.87 3.91 -1.55
C GLY A 154 2.58 4.04 -0.22
N ARG A 155 3.87 4.37 -0.32
CA ARG A 155 4.61 5.05 0.74
C ARG A 155 5.11 6.37 0.17
N PRO A 156 4.79 7.51 0.78
CA PRO A 156 5.19 8.80 0.22
C PRO A 156 6.70 8.98 0.38
N LYS A 157 7.31 9.75 -0.50
CA LYS A 157 8.75 10.09 -0.46
C LYS A 157 9.14 10.80 0.83
N SER A 158 8.23 11.59 1.40
CA SER A 158 8.40 12.23 2.72
C SER A 158 8.54 11.22 3.86
N ALA A 159 8.00 10.00 3.71
CA ALA A 159 8.18 8.92 4.66
C ALA A 159 9.42 8.04 4.35
N SER A 160 10.30 8.45 3.44
CA SER A 160 11.58 7.75 3.26
C SER A 160 12.41 7.84 4.53
N ILE A 161 13.02 6.74 4.94
CA ILE A 161 13.84 6.64 6.14
C ILE A 161 15.26 7.06 5.77
N ARG A 162 15.77 8.12 6.39
CA ARG A 162 17.15 8.58 6.27
C ARG A 162 17.86 8.39 7.60
N PHE A 163 19.01 7.75 7.58
CA PHE A 163 19.81 7.53 8.78
C PHE A 163 21.30 7.56 8.44
N GLU A 164 22.13 7.61 9.47
CA GLU A 164 23.57 7.64 9.32
C GLU A 164 24.24 6.57 10.19
N VAL A 165 25.30 5.97 9.66
CA VAL A 165 26.21 5.12 10.44
C VAL A 165 27.55 5.80 10.45
N GLN A 166 28.09 6.05 11.64
CA GLN A 166 29.39 6.67 11.83
C GLN A 166 30.32 5.71 12.54
N ASN A 167 31.54 5.56 12.03
CA ASN A 167 32.59 4.84 12.73
C ASN A 167 33.56 5.83 13.41
N ARG A 168 33.60 5.80 14.74
CA ARG A 168 34.58 6.53 15.57
C ARG A 168 35.51 5.59 16.33
N SER A 169 35.42 4.28 16.12
CA SER A 169 36.37 3.33 16.70
C SER A 169 37.72 3.41 15.99
N GLY A 170 38.72 2.74 16.56
CA GLY A 170 40.04 2.58 15.96
C GLY A 170 40.10 1.57 14.81
N GLU A 171 39.03 0.81 14.56
CA GLU A 171 39.03 -0.34 13.65
C GLU A 171 37.98 -0.22 12.54
N ARG A 172 38.11 -1.05 11.50
CA ARG A 172 37.07 -1.18 10.48
C ARG A 172 35.83 -1.84 11.08
N VAL A 173 34.65 -1.27 10.79
CA VAL A 173 33.37 -1.80 11.25
C VAL A 173 32.57 -2.35 10.09
N ALA A 174 32.13 -3.60 10.19
CA ALA A 174 31.14 -4.19 9.30
C ALA A 174 29.72 -3.99 9.86
N TYR A 175 28.75 -3.73 8.99
CA TYR A 175 27.35 -3.61 9.39
C TYR A 175 26.41 -3.98 8.24
N ARG A 176 25.18 -4.30 8.57
CA ARG A 176 24.12 -4.71 7.65
C ARG A 176 22.89 -3.84 7.83
N THR A 177 22.24 -3.48 6.73
CA THR A 177 20.94 -2.80 6.72
C THR A 177 19.97 -3.62 5.87
N GLY A 178 19.01 -4.30 6.51
CA GLY A 178 18.19 -5.31 5.82
C GLY A 178 19.08 -6.44 5.26
N GLU A 179 19.08 -6.62 3.94
CA GLU A 179 19.86 -7.65 3.25
C GLU A 179 21.21 -7.15 2.69
N ARG A 180 21.56 -5.89 2.94
CA ARG A 180 22.76 -5.26 2.36
C ARG A 180 23.87 -5.14 3.38
N ASP A 181 25.05 -5.66 3.04
CA ASP A 181 26.26 -5.55 3.85
C ASP A 181 27.10 -4.33 3.45
N PHE A 182 27.75 -3.72 4.45
CA PHE A 182 28.58 -2.55 4.31
C PHE A 182 29.80 -2.63 5.25
N SER A 183 30.80 -1.80 5.00
CA SER A 183 31.88 -1.53 5.96
C SER A 183 32.21 -0.04 6.01
N LEU A 184 32.71 0.41 7.16
CA LEU A 184 33.26 1.75 7.37
C LEU A 184 34.67 1.67 7.94
N GLN A 185 35.58 2.45 7.38
CA GLN A 185 36.89 2.70 7.99
C GLN A 185 36.76 3.60 9.23
N PRO A 186 37.78 3.64 10.10
CA PRO A 186 37.84 4.63 11.17
C PRO A 186 37.59 6.05 10.65
N ARG A 187 36.76 6.81 11.37
CA ARG A 187 36.36 8.20 11.08
C ARG A 187 35.44 8.39 9.87
N GLU A 188 34.98 7.31 9.23
CA GLU A 188 33.99 7.43 8.15
C GLU A 188 32.56 7.63 8.68
N LEU A 189 31.78 8.36 7.90
CA LEU A 189 30.34 8.54 8.08
C LEU A 189 29.66 8.16 6.76
N ARG A 190 28.58 7.38 6.84
CA ARG A 190 27.75 7.06 5.68
C ARG A 190 26.29 7.36 5.95
N THR A 191 25.71 8.17 5.07
CA THR A 191 24.27 8.43 5.02
C THR A 191 23.58 7.39 4.16
N HIS A 192 22.45 6.90 4.65
CA HIS A 192 21.59 5.94 3.98
C HIS A 192 20.20 6.52 3.75
N ARG A 193 19.52 6.01 2.72
CA ARG A 193 18.10 6.24 2.49
C ARG A 193 17.43 4.93 2.13
N ALA A 194 16.32 4.63 2.77
CA ALA A 194 15.53 3.44 2.54
C ALA A 194 14.05 3.77 2.44
N CYS A 195 13.31 3.02 1.63
CA CYS A 195 11.86 3.12 1.56
C CYS A 195 11.15 2.07 2.43
N ARG A 196 11.84 0.97 2.77
CA ARG A 196 11.30 -0.08 3.62
C ARG A 196 11.93 0.01 5.01
N PRO A 197 11.12 -0.03 6.08
CA PRO A 197 11.64 -0.28 7.42
C PRO A 197 12.52 -1.53 7.41
N SER A 198 13.67 -1.45 8.08
CA SER A 198 14.61 -2.57 8.18
C SER A 198 15.43 -2.46 9.45
N ARG A 199 16.12 -3.54 9.80
CA ARG A 199 17.02 -3.57 10.96
C ARG A 199 18.44 -3.21 10.56
N LEU A 200 19.11 -2.51 11.48
CA LEU A 200 20.54 -2.29 11.48
C LEU A 200 21.19 -3.35 12.36
N SER A 201 22.25 -3.98 11.86
CA SER A 201 23.12 -4.87 12.62
C SER A 201 24.56 -4.42 12.46
N ILE A 202 25.24 -4.06 13.54
CA ILE A 202 26.62 -3.59 13.54
C ILE A 202 27.48 -4.63 14.28
N ALA A 203 28.51 -5.13 13.60
CA ALA A 203 29.49 -6.00 14.23
C ALA A 203 30.25 -5.25 15.33
N ARG A 204 30.42 -5.89 16.49
CA ARG A 204 31.22 -5.36 17.60
C ARG A 204 32.61 -6.03 17.60
N PRO A 205 33.67 -5.33 18.06
CA PRO A 205 34.98 -5.94 18.25
C PRO A 205 34.93 -7.12 19.24
N ALA A 206 35.94 -8.00 19.20
CA ALA A 206 36.23 -9.02 20.22
C ALA A 206 35.16 -10.11 20.49
N GLY A 207 34.32 -10.48 19.52
CA GLY A 207 33.42 -11.65 19.64
C GLY A 207 32.12 -11.39 20.39
N ASP A 208 31.85 -10.12 20.73
CA ASP A 208 30.59 -9.67 21.28
C ASP A 208 29.44 -9.82 20.26
N SER A 209 28.23 -10.12 20.76
CA SER A 209 27.01 -10.15 19.94
C SER A 209 26.83 -8.82 19.20
N PRO A 210 26.43 -8.80 17.92
CA PRO A 210 26.26 -7.56 17.17
C PRO A 210 25.24 -6.65 17.83
N PHE A 211 25.45 -5.33 17.74
CA PHE A 211 24.42 -4.36 18.09
C PHE A 211 23.31 -4.44 17.03
N THR A 212 22.07 -4.63 17.47
CA THR A 212 20.92 -4.72 16.56
C THR A 212 19.79 -3.80 17.00
N THR A 213 19.19 -3.09 16.05
CA THR A 213 18.08 -2.16 16.31
C THR A 213 17.24 -1.94 15.06
N ASP A 214 16.00 -1.49 15.22
CA ASP A 214 15.21 -1.00 14.10
C ASP A 214 15.78 0.35 13.63
N ILE A 215 15.84 0.52 12.31
CA ILE A 215 16.31 1.78 11.74
C ILE A 215 15.21 2.83 11.90
N GLU A 216 15.54 3.88 12.63
CA GLU A 216 14.70 5.06 12.82
C GLU A 216 15.11 6.17 11.86
N ASP A 217 14.12 6.88 11.33
CA ASP A 217 14.35 8.07 10.51
C ASP A 217 15.00 9.20 11.32
N GLY A 218 15.92 9.92 10.70
CA GLY A 218 16.65 11.03 11.31
C GLY A 218 17.66 10.62 12.38
N ARG A 219 18.06 9.34 12.48
CA ARG A 219 19.05 8.88 13.47
C ARG A 219 20.45 8.71 12.91
N ARG A 220 21.44 8.94 13.78
CA ARG A 220 22.85 8.55 13.60
C ARG A 220 23.22 7.49 14.63
N TYR A 221 23.77 6.38 14.14
CA TYR A 221 24.34 5.30 14.92
C TYR A 221 25.86 5.44 14.90
N THR A 222 26.45 5.81 16.03
CA THR A 222 27.88 6.09 16.16
C THR A 222 28.57 4.95 16.89
N VAL A 223 29.42 4.22 16.16
CA VAL A 223 30.23 3.13 16.69
C VAL A 223 31.47 3.70 17.35
N ARG A 224 31.73 3.28 18.58
CA ARG A 224 32.90 3.59 19.41
C ARG A 224 33.46 2.29 19.96
N ASP A 225 34.64 2.35 20.57
CA ASP A 225 35.29 1.17 21.15
C ASP A 225 34.47 0.56 22.31
N ASP A 226 33.65 1.37 23.00
CA ASP A 226 32.79 0.98 24.12
C ASP A 226 31.34 0.62 23.72
N GLY A 227 30.96 0.75 22.44
CA GLY A 227 29.64 0.37 21.96
C GLY A 227 29.08 1.27 20.85
N VAL A 228 27.75 1.24 20.67
CA VAL A 228 27.04 2.04 19.67
C VAL A 228 26.11 3.02 20.38
N ALA A 229 26.31 4.32 20.11
CA ALA A 229 25.40 5.36 20.57
C ALA A 229 24.44 5.79 19.47
N THR A 230 23.18 5.98 19.82
CA THR A 230 22.14 6.49 18.92
C THR A 230 21.82 7.93 19.28
N GLN A 231 21.86 8.84 18.31
CA GLN A 231 21.51 10.25 18.49
C GLN A 231 20.75 10.77 17.27
N PRO A 232 19.90 11.82 17.42
CA PRO A 232 19.35 12.50 16.26
C PRO A 232 20.46 13.04 15.35
N VAL A 233 20.24 13.02 14.04
CA VAL A 233 21.06 13.81 13.10
C VAL A 233 20.70 15.27 13.35
N SER A 234 21.65 16.05 13.91
CA SER A 234 21.49 17.50 14.10
C SER A 234 21.05 18.13 12.78
N GLY A 235 19.94 18.88 12.78
CA GLY A 235 19.41 19.51 11.57
C GLY A 235 20.41 20.47 10.94
N ASN A 236 20.50 20.42 9.61
CA ASN A 236 20.92 21.56 8.80
C ASN A 236 19.86 22.67 8.88
#